data_AF-A0A3B9QJE7-F1
#
_entry.id   AF-A0A3B9QJE7-F1
#
_cell.length_a   1.000
_cell.length_b   1.000
_cell.length_c   1.000
_cell.angle_alpha   90.00
_cell.angle_beta   90.00
_cell.angle_gamma   90.00
#
_symmetry.space_group_name_H-M   'P 1'
#
loop_
_entity.id
_entity.type
_entity.pdbx_description
1 polymer ?
#
loop_
_entity_poly.entity_id
_entity_poly.type
_entity_poly.pdbx_seq_one_letter_code
_entity_poly.pdbx_strand_id
1 'polypeptide(L)' 'MKVAILMGSPRDGDKMAGASEMLERFDVPHEVHVMSAHRTPDK' A
#
# COMPACT_ATOMS: atom_id res chain seq x y z
N MET A 1 -7.18 13.41 6.87
CA MET A 1 -7.59 12.20 6.13
C MET A 1 -6.32 11.40 5.85
N LYS A 2 -6.38 10.05 5.85
CA LYS A 2 -5.21 9.18 5.64
C LYS A 2 -5.55 8.11 4.61
N VAL A 3 -4.60 7.77 3.74
CA VAL A 3 -4.75 6.74 2.69
C VAL A 3 -4.01 5.46 3.09
N ALA A 4 -4.60 4.29 2.82
CA ALA A 4 -3.91 3.02 2.97
C ALA A 4 -3.61 2.42 1.59
N ILE A 5 -2.34 2.08 1.35
CA ILE A 5 -1.89 1.33 0.18
C ILE A 5 -1.78 -0.14 0.61
N LEU A 6 -2.62 -0.99 0.05
CA LEU A 6 -2.64 -2.43 0.34
C LEU A 6 -2.02 -3.19 -0.82
N MET A 7 -1.19 -4.19 -0.51
CA MET A 7 -0.65 -5.12 -1.50
C MET A 7 -0.68 -6.56 -1.01
N GLY A 8 -0.87 -7.51 -1.92
CA GLY A 8 -1.01 -8.92 -1.57
C GLY A 8 0.30 -9.62 -1.22
N SER A 9 1.43 -9.06 -1.62
CA SER A 9 2.77 -9.62 -1.44
C SER A 9 3.83 -8.50 -1.35
N PRO A 10 4.92 -8.68 -0.58
CA PRO A 10 6.04 -7.73 -0.61
C PRO A 10 6.65 -7.58 -2.01
N ARG A 11 6.52 -8.59 -2.87
CA ARG A 11 7.00 -8.57 -4.26
C ARG A 11 6.25 -7.58 -5.16
N ASP A 12 5.12 -7.06 -4.71
CA ASP A 12 4.39 -6.02 -5.43
C ASP A 12 4.90 -4.61 -5.11
N GLY A 13 5.83 -4.46 -4.17
CA GLY A 13 6.38 -3.17 -3.72
C GLY A 13 6.80 -2.27 -4.88
N ASP A 14 7.63 -2.78 -5.80
CA ASP A 14 8.11 -2.00 -6.95
C ASP A 14 6.96 -1.50 -7.85
N LYS A 15 5.90 -2.31 -8.02
CA LYS A 15 4.72 -1.90 -8.80
C LYS A 15 3.89 -0.85 -8.07
N MET A 16 3.85 -0.93 -6.75
CA MET A 16 3.04 -0.06 -5.89
C MET A 16 3.77 1.22 -5.47
N ALA A 17 5.08 1.32 -5.67
CA ALA A 17 5.91 2.46 -5.25
C ALA A 17 5.37 3.80 -5.76
N GLY A 18 4.89 3.85 -7.02
CA GLY A 18 4.32 5.07 -7.60
C GLY A 18 3.11 5.62 -6.85
N ALA A 19 2.34 4.78 -6.14
CA ALA A 19 1.24 5.27 -5.31
C ALA A 19 1.76 6.04 -4.08
N SER A 20 2.78 5.52 -3.41
CA SER A 20 3.46 6.17 -2.28
C SER A 20 4.07 7.50 -2.71
N GLU A 21 4.86 7.47 -3.79
CA GLU A 21 5.54 8.67 -4.31
C GLU A 21 4.56 9.80 -4.66
N MET A 22 3.41 9.46 -5.26
CA MET A 22 2.42 10.48 -5.61
C MET A 22 1.75 11.09 -4.38
N LEU A 23 1.47 10.29 -3.34
CA LEU A 23 0.89 10.80 -2.10
C LEU A 23 1.89 11.69 -1.34
N GLU A 24 3.16 11.32 -1.32
CA GLU A 24 4.24 12.15 -0.75
C GLU A 24 4.36 13.51 -1.44
N ARG A 25 4.31 13.55 -2.78
CA ARG A 25 4.39 14.80 -3.56
C ARG A 25 3.28 15.80 -3.24
N PHE A 26 2.12 15.31 -2.81
CA PHE A 26 0.97 16.15 -2.45
C PHE A 26 0.82 16.34 -0.94
N ASP A 27 1.80 15.91 -0.14
CA ASP A 27 1.75 15.95 1.33
C ASP A 27 0.50 15.26 1.90
N VAL A 28 0.12 14.12 1.30
CA VAL A 28 -1.01 13.30 1.75
C VAL A 28 -0.50 12.19 2.68
N PRO A 29 -0.91 12.19 3.96
CA PRO A 29 -0.55 11.13 4.88
C PRO A 29 -1.05 9.77 4.40
N HIS A 30 -0.16 8.79 4.37
CA HIS A 30 -0.50 7.44 3.93
C HIS A 30 0.28 6.37 4.69
N GLU A 31 -0.15 5.13 4.53
CA GLU A 31 0.48 3.94 5.10
C GLU A 31 0.48 2.77 4.12
N VAL A 32 1.46 1.89 4.23
CA VAL A 32 1.64 0.75 3.32
C VAL A 32 1.53 -0.55 4.10
N HIS A 33 0.66 -1.45 3.66
CA HIS A 33 0.40 -2.73 4.32
C HIS A 33 0.44 -3.89 3.33
N VAL A 34 0.98 -5.03 3.79
CA VAL A 34 0.92 -6.31 3.06
C VAL A 34 -0.24 -7.13 3.61
N MET A 35 -1.32 -7.22 2.84
CA MET A 35 -2.57 -7.91 3.21
C MET A 35 -3.02 -8.76 2.03
N SER A 36 -2.96 -10.07 2.20
CA SER A 36 -3.25 -11.03 1.12
C SER A 36 -4.64 -11.60 1.31
N ALA A 37 -5.56 -11.32 0.38
CA ALA A 37 -6.92 -11.85 0.42
C ALA A 37 -6.97 -13.39 0.49
N HIS A 38 -6.03 -14.08 -0.17
CA HIS A 38 -6.00 -15.55 -0.18
C HIS A 38 -5.25 -16.17 1.01
N ARG A 39 -4.17 -15.53 1.49
CA ARG A 39 -3.30 -16.11 2.53
C ARG A 39 -3.69 -15.69 3.94
N THR A 40 -4.28 -14.52 4.08
CA THR A 40 -4.69 -13.91 5.35
C THR A 40 -6.07 -13.27 5.19
N PRO A 41 -7.13 -14.04 4.89
CA PRO A 41 -8.48 -13.52 4.62
C PRO A 41 -9.13 -12.84 5.83
N ASP A 42 -8.78 -13.24 7.04
CA ASP A 42 -9.34 -12.69 8.29
C ASP A 42 -8.67 -11.39 8.75
N LYS A 43 -7.65 -10.93 8.01
CA LYS A 43 -6.79 -9.82 8.40
C LYS A 43 -7.14 -8.54 7.65
#